data_AF-A0A538CVK6-F1
#
_entry.id   AF-A0A538CVK6-F1
#
_cell.length_a   1.000
_cell.length_b   1.000
_cell.length_c   1.000
_cell.angle_alpha   90.00
_cell.angle_beta   90.00
_cell.angle_gamma   90.00
#
_symmetry.space_group_name_H-M   'P 1'
#
loop_
_entity.id
_entity.type
_entity.pdbx_description
1 polymer ?
#
loop_
_entity_poly.entity_id
_entity_poly.type
_entity_poly.pdbx_seq_one_letter_code
_entity_poly.pdbx_strand_id
1 'polypeptide(L)'
;MDAGNEWLIQNQQTVRSANERLSTLAVEVVPAGQFVPFICECADGACLGRVDMKVAEYEDVHRDRDQYSVLRAHQVVDGEKVVEQRPLFDIVSKAALSG
;
A
#
# COMPACT_ATOMS: atom_id res chain seq x y z
N MET A 1 -6.41 13.17 22.29
CA MET A 1 -5.89 13.75 21.04
C MET A 1 -4.74 12.86 20.62
N ASP A 2 -5.03 12.00 19.65
CA ASP A 2 -4.25 10.79 19.31
C ASP A 2 -3.07 11.13 18.40
N ALA A 3 -2.00 11.67 18.99
CA ALA A 3 -0.75 11.93 18.25
C ALA A 3 -0.18 10.67 17.56
N GLY A 4 -0.51 9.47 18.07
CA GLY A 4 -0.14 8.20 17.45
C GLY A 4 -0.84 7.94 16.11
N ASN A 5 -2.13 8.27 15.97
CA ASN A 5 -2.88 8.03 14.73
C ASN A 5 -2.47 8.97 13.60
N GLU A 6 -2.14 10.22 13.93
CA GLU A 6 -1.75 11.21 12.92
C GLU A 6 -0.40 10.89 12.27
N TRP A 7 0.56 10.37 13.05
CA TRP A 7 1.83 9.87 12.53
C TRP A 7 1.66 8.64 11.62
N LEU A 8 0.78 7.70 11.99
CA LEU A 8 0.48 6.50 11.21
C LEU A 8 -0.17 6.85 9.85
N ILE A 9 -1.14 7.77 9.85
CA ILE A 9 -1.81 8.25 8.63
C ILE A 9 -0.82 8.95 7.70
N GLN A 10 0.05 9.81 8.25
CA GLN A 10 1.03 10.55 7.46
C GLN A 10 2.10 9.63 6.86
N ASN A 11 2.42 8.52 7.55
CA ASN A 11 3.36 7.53 7.06
C ASN A 11 2.84 6.79 5.81
N GLN A 12 1.61 6.26 5.85
CA GLN A 12 1.06 5.52 4.71
C GLN A 12 0.90 6.40 3.46
N GLN A 13 0.50 7.66 3.63
CA GLN A 13 0.41 8.62 2.52
C GLN A 13 1.80 8.94 1.94
N THR A 14 2.83 8.99 2.79
CA THR A 14 4.22 9.22 2.36
C THR A 14 4.73 8.05 1.52
N VAL A 15 4.52 6.82 1.97
CA VAL A 15 4.92 5.61 1.23
C VAL A 15 4.15 5.50 -0.08
N ARG A 16 2.83 5.75 -0.06
CA ARG A 16 2.02 5.78 -1.28
C ARG A 16 2.55 6.79 -2.29
N SER A 17 2.89 8.01 -1.87
CA SER A 17 3.46 9.00 -2.79
C SER A 17 4.79 8.54 -3.42
N ALA A 18 5.61 7.79 -2.67
CA ALA A 18 6.82 7.19 -3.21
C ALA A 18 6.51 6.08 -4.23
N ASN A 19 5.54 5.22 -3.93
CA ASN A 19 5.08 4.17 -4.84
C ASN A 19 4.42 4.73 -6.11
N GLU A 20 3.64 5.81 -6.01
CA GLU A 20 3.04 6.46 -7.18
C GLU A 20 4.12 6.95 -8.15
N ARG A 21 5.18 7.58 -7.63
CA ARG A 21 6.35 7.97 -8.44
C ARG A 21 7.06 6.77 -9.05
N LEU A 22 7.22 5.69 -8.29
CA LEU A 22 7.79 4.44 -8.79
C LEU A 22 6.93 3.84 -9.91
N SER A 23 5.61 3.83 -9.76
CA SER A 23 4.66 3.33 -10.76
C SER A 23 4.76 4.13 -12.06
N THR A 24 4.79 5.46 -11.97
CA THR A 24 4.94 6.35 -13.13
C THR A 24 6.25 6.08 -13.88
N LEU A 25 7.35 5.82 -13.19
CA LEU A 25 8.63 5.48 -13.84
C LEU A 25 8.60 4.06 -14.42
N ALA A 26 8.02 3.11 -13.67
CA ALA A 26 8.00 1.70 -14.05
C ALA A 26 7.17 1.43 -15.30
N VAL A 27 6.06 2.16 -15.50
CA VAL A 27 5.21 1.97 -16.69
C VAL A 27 5.96 2.23 -18.01
N GLU A 28 7.00 3.07 -17.98
CA GLU A 28 7.79 3.43 -19.16
C GLU A 28 8.92 2.43 -19.46
N VAL A 29 9.45 1.75 -18.42
CA VAL A 29 10.72 0.99 -18.53
C VAL A 29 10.58 -0.49 -18.20
N VAL A 30 9.52 -0.91 -17.50
CA VAL A 30 9.29 -2.29 -17.10
C VAL A 30 8.21 -2.92 -17.98
N PRO A 31 8.45 -4.10 -18.59
CA PRO A 31 7.42 -4.80 -19.34
C PRO A 31 6.20 -5.13 -18.46
N ALA A 32 4.98 -4.96 -18.98
CA ALA A 32 3.73 -5.05 -18.22
C ALA A 32 3.51 -6.34 -17.39
N GLY A 33 4.17 -7.44 -17.75
CA GLY A 33 4.08 -8.72 -17.05
C GLY A 33 5.12 -8.93 -15.94
N GLN A 34 6.09 -8.01 -15.79
CA GLN A 34 7.17 -8.16 -14.83
C GLN A 34 6.84 -7.51 -13.48
N PHE A 35 7.41 -8.09 -12.43
CA PHE A 35 7.29 -7.57 -11.08
C PHE A 35 8.16 -6.32 -10.88
N VAL A 36 7.59 -5.37 -10.16
CA VAL A 36 8.24 -4.16 -9.65
C VAL A 36 8.21 -4.24 -8.12
N PRO A 37 9.32 -3.95 -7.43
CA PRO A 37 9.39 -4.00 -5.99
C PRO A 37 8.86 -2.70 -5.37
N PHE A 38 7.54 -2.59 -5.22
CA PHE A 38 6.91 -1.47 -4.51
C PHE A 38 7.24 -1.54 -3.01
N ILE A 39 7.11 -0.43 -2.30
CA ILE A 39 7.32 -0.37 -0.85
C ILE A 39 6.02 -0.78 -0.15
N CYS A 40 6.12 -1.60 0.90
CA CYS A 40 4.99 -2.01 1.73
C CYS A 40 4.31 -0.81 2.39
N GLU A 41 3.00 -0.69 2.22
CA GLU A 41 2.21 0.48 2.65
C GLU A 41 1.54 0.30 4.02
N CYS A 42 2.09 -0.59 4.85
CA CYS A 42 1.60 -0.77 6.21
C CYS A 42 1.85 0.49 7.06
N ALA A 43 1.12 0.63 8.16
CA ALA A 43 1.22 1.82 8.99
C ALA A 43 2.56 1.96 9.75
N ASP A 44 3.39 0.91 9.80
CA ASP A 44 4.72 0.95 10.41
C ASP A 44 5.69 1.88 9.66
N GLY A 45 6.06 3.00 10.27
CA GLY A 45 6.97 4.00 9.70
C GLY A 45 8.45 3.61 9.68
N ALA A 46 8.82 2.45 10.22
CA ALA A 46 10.13 1.86 10.02
C ALA A 46 10.14 0.79 8.92
N CYS A 47 8.99 0.48 8.32
CA CYS A 47 8.89 -0.56 7.31
C CYS A 47 9.53 -0.15 5.98
N LEU A 48 10.49 -0.95 5.52
CA LEU A 48 11.09 -0.86 4.19
C LEU A 48 10.88 -2.17 3.40
N GLY A 49 9.86 -2.94 3.79
CA GLY A 49 9.47 -4.17 3.11
C GLY A 49 9.10 -3.91 1.65
N ARG A 50 9.36 -4.90 0.79
CA ARG A 50 9.05 -4.80 -0.65
C ARG A 50 7.89 -5.70 -1.02
N VAL A 51 6.92 -5.15 -1.72
CA VAL A 51 5.80 -5.88 -2.30
C VAL A 51 6.04 -6.00 -3.80
N ASP A 52 6.40 -7.21 -4.24
CA ASP A 52 6.55 -7.51 -5.65
C ASP A 52 5.17 -7.64 -6.30
N MET A 53 4.86 -6.72 -7.21
CA MET A 53 3.63 -6.75 -8.01
C MET A 53 3.86 -6.09 -9.38
N LYS A 54 3.02 -6.39 -10.34
CA LYS A 54 3.01 -5.71 -11.64
C LYS A 54 2.45 -4.31 -11.47
N VAL A 55 2.83 -3.39 -12.36
CA VAL A 55 2.28 -2.01 -12.37
C VAL A 55 0.75 -2.02 -12.43
N ALA A 56 0.15 -2.89 -13.24
CA ALA A 56 -1.30 -3.02 -13.33
C ALA A 56 -1.97 -3.51 -12.03
N GLU A 57 -1.26 -4.30 -11.22
CA GLU A 57 -1.77 -4.74 -9.91
C GLU A 57 -1.74 -3.59 -8.90
N TYR A 58 -0.68 -2.77 -8.93
CA TYR A 58 -0.58 -1.55 -8.12
C TYR A 58 -1.68 -0.54 -8.47
N GLU A 59 -1.88 -0.26 -9.76
CA GLU A 59 -2.94 0.63 -10.23
C GLU A 59 -4.34 0.13 -9.83
N ASP A 60 -4.57 -1.18 -9.87
CA ASP A 60 -5.83 -1.80 -9.49
C ASP A 60 -6.13 -1.64 -8.00
N VAL A 61 -5.14 -1.89 -7.12
CA VAL A 61 -5.26 -1.65 -5.67
C VAL A 61 -5.67 -0.20 -5.40
N HIS A 62 -5.05 0.76 -6.09
CA HIS A 62 -5.28 2.18 -5.84
C HIS A 62 -6.43 2.82 -6.62
N ARG A 63 -7.29 2.01 -7.27
CA ARG A 63 -8.60 2.47 -7.75
C ARG A 63 -9.47 2.96 -6.59
N ASP A 64 -9.31 2.35 -5.43
CA ASP A 64 -9.84 2.83 -4.17
C ASP A 64 -8.75 3.60 -3.43
N ARG A 65 -9.06 4.83 -3.03
CA ARG A 65 -8.10 5.68 -2.36
C ARG A 65 -7.80 5.24 -0.92
N ASP A 66 -8.65 4.42 -0.33
CA ASP A 66 -8.49 3.94 1.03
C ASP A 66 -7.90 2.53 1.08
N GLN A 67 -7.39 2.02 -0.04
CA GLN A 67 -6.70 0.73 -0.14
C GLN A 67 -5.18 0.87 -0.24
N TYR A 68 -4.49 -0.09 0.38
CA TYR A 68 -3.04 -0.14 0.51
C TYR A 68 -2.54 -1.57 0.31
N SER A 69 -1.37 -1.71 -0.30
CA SER A 69 -0.71 -3.00 -0.53
C SER A 69 0.33 -3.31 0.56
N VAL A 70 0.14 -4.41 1.28
CA VAL A 70 0.97 -4.76 2.44
C VAL A 70 1.54 -6.17 2.35
N LEU A 71 2.78 -6.34 2.80
CA LEU A 71 3.35 -7.67 2.98
C LEU A 71 2.46 -8.51 3.90
N ARG A 72 2.37 -9.80 3.63
CA ARG A 72 1.56 -10.70 4.46
C ARG A 72 2.03 -10.66 5.91
N ALA A 73 1.07 -10.70 6.83
CA ALA A 73 1.30 -10.62 8.28
C ALA A 73 1.98 -9.33 8.76
N HIS A 74 2.15 -8.30 7.91
CA HIS A 74 2.50 -6.97 8.37
C HIS A 74 1.31 -6.29 9.06
N GLN A 75 1.62 -5.23 9.78
CA GLN A 75 0.69 -4.53 10.66
C GLN A 75 -0.57 -4.06 9.93
N VAL A 76 -1.72 -4.43 10.50
CA VAL A 76 -3.04 -3.86 10.21
C VAL A 76 -3.48 -3.14 11.48
N VAL A 77 -3.71 -1.84 11.40
CA VAL A 77 -4.02 -1.01 12.58
C VAL A 77 -5.52 -0.88 12.83
N ASP A 78 -5.91 -0.38 14.00
CA ASP A 78 -7.31 -0.08 14.32
C ASP A 78 -7.92 0.85 13.26
N GLY A 79 -9.03 0.43 12.66
CA GLY A 79 -9.68 1.13 11.55
C GLY A 79 -9.35 0.58 10.16
N GLU A 80 -8.39 -0.36 10.06
CA GLU A 80 -8.10 -1.09 8.82
C GLU A 80 -8.58 -2.54 8.88
N LYS A 81 -8.85 -3.12 7.70
CA LYS A 81 -9.12 -4.55 7.54
C LYS A 81 -8.53 -5.06 6.24
N VAL A 82 -8.13 -6.33 6.24
CA VAL A 82 -7.80 -7.04 4.99
C VAL A 82 -9.08 -7.22 4.19
N VAL A 83 -9.10 -6.71 2.96
CA VAL A 83 -10.25 -6.80 2.04
C VAL A 83 -10.04 -7.82 0.94
N GLU A 84 -8.77 -8.12 0.62
CA GLU A 84 -8.41 -9.12 -0.37
C GLU A 84 -7.02 -9.69 -0.04
N GLN A 85 -6.81 -10.97 -0.34
CA GLN A 85 -5.52 -11.62 -0.24
C GLN A 85 -5.04 -12.02 -1.63
N ARG A 86 -3.84 -11.59 -2.01
CA ARG A 86 -3.18 -11.96 -3.27
C ARG A 86 -2.05 -12.95 -3.01
N PRO A 87 -1.55 -13.62 -4.07
CA PRO A 87 -0.47 -14.59 -3.93
C PRO A 87 0.81 -14.03 -3.29
N LEU A 88 1.09 -12.73 -3.34
CA LEU A 88 2.33 -12.16 -2.81
C LEU A 88 2.12 -11.13 -1.67
N PHE A 89 0.90 -10.64 -1.49
CA PHE A 89 0.60 -9.56 -0.54
C PHE A 89 -0.89 -9.53 -0.17
N ASP A 90 -1.22 -8.81 0.88
CA ASP A 90 -2.60 -8.54 1.28
C ASP A 90 -2.97 -7.10 0.87
N ILE A 91 -4.25 -6.88 0.56
CA ILE A 91 -4.82 -5.54 0.38
C ILE A 91 -5.57 -5.19 1.66
N VAL A 92 -5.17 -4.10 2.29
CA VAL A 92 -5.86 -3.54 3.45
C VAL A 92 -6.62 -2.29 3.04
N SER A 93 -7.78 -2.09 3.66
CA SER A 93 -8.59 -0.91 3.46
C SER A 93 -8.89 -0.24 4.79
N LYS A 94 -8.81 1.09 4.82
CA LYS A 94 -9.41 1.87 5.91
C LYS A 94 -10.92 1.73 5.78
N ALA A 95 -11.58 1.27 6.84
CA ALA A 95 -13.03 1.28 6.87
C ALA A 95 -13.48 2.72 6.65
N ALA A 96 -14.33 2.96 5.63
CA ALA A 96 -14.98 4.25 5.49
C ALA A 96 -15.58 4.59 6.85
N LEU A 97 -15.11 5.69 7.46
CA LEU A 97 -15.69 6.21 8.68
C LEU A 97 -17.18 6.36 8.38
N SER A 98 -17.97 5.44 8.93
CA SER A 98 -19.42 5.48 8.79
C SER A 98 -19.86 6.63 9.71
N GLY A 99 -19.98 7.82 9.13
CA GLY A 99 -20.37 9.06 9.80
C GLY A 99 -20.78 10.10 8.79
#